data_AF-A0A258JPN4-F1
#
_entry.id   AF-A0A258JPN4-F1
#
_cell.length_a   1.000
_cell.length_b   1.000
_cell.length_c   1.000
_cell.angle_alpha   90.00
_cell.angle_beta   90.00
_cell.angle_gamma   90.00
#
_symmetry.space_group_name_H-M   'P 1'
#
loop_
_entity.id
_entity.type
_entity.pdbx_description
1 polymer ?
#
loop_
_entity_poly.entity_id
_entity_poly.type
_entity_poly.pdbx_seq_one_letter_code
_entity_poly.pdbx_strand_id
1 'polypeptide(L)'
;MPSLHEPTPEQRHIVQLHATIGTPQEDIAKVIGIDPKTLRLHYRDELDLASAKANAVVGGALFNKAKAGDTTAMIFWMKTRAGWKETHGVEHTGKDGGQIVFNTVYEPKPK
;
A
#
# COMPACT_ATOMS: atom_id res chain seq x y z
N MET A 1 -28.04 -26.46 -8.79
CA MET A 1 -27.98 -25.26 -7.92
C MET A 1 -26.60 -25.24 -7.30
N PRO A 2 -25.77 -24.18 -7.44
CA PRO A 2 -24.60 -24.08 -6.59
C PRO A 2 -25.08 -24.12 -5.13
N SER A 3 -24.47 -24.98 -4.31
CA SER A 3 -24.85 -25.13 -2.90
C SER A 3 -24.79 -23.75 -2.23
N LEU A 4 -25.82 -23.43 -1.44
CA LEU A 4 -25.84 -22.20 -0.66
C LEU A 4 -24.65 -22.23 0.31
N HIS A 5 -23.70 -21.32 0.11
CA HIS A 5 -22.54 -21.23 0.99
C HIS A 5 -22.92 -20.44 2.24
N GLU A 6 -22.80 -21.08 3.40
CA GLU A 6 -23.06 -20.46 4.69
C GLU A 6 -21.71 -20.28 5.42
N PRO A 7 -21.18 -19.05 5.48
CA PRO A 7 -19.86 -18.82 6.07
C PRO A 7 -19.85 -19.10 7.57
N THR A 8 -19.01 -20.05 8.01
CA THR A 8 -18.79 -20.32 9.43
C THR A 8 -17.79 -19.34 10.06
N PRO A 9 -17.79 -19.14 11.39
CA PRO A 9 -16.78 -18.34 12.08
C PRO A 9 -15.34 -18.78 11.78
N GLU A 10 -15.10 -20.09 11.70
CA GLU A 10 -13.79 -20.67 11.40
C GLU A 10 -13.36 -20.32 9.97
N GLN A 11 -14.25 -20.45 8.99
CA GLN A 11 -13.95 -20.06 7.61
C GLN A 11 -13.67 -18.56 7.51
N ARG A 12 -14.45 -17.71 8.20
CA ARG A 12 -14.20 -16.27 8.26
C ARG A 12 -12.83 -15.96 8.84
N HIS A 13 -12.44 -16.66 9.89
CA HIS A 13 -11.11 -16.52 10.48
C HIS A 13 -10.00 -16.91 9.49
N ILE A 14 -10.15 -18.03 8.78
CA ILE A 14 -9.20 -18.48 7.75
C ILE A 14 -9.08 -17.43 6.64
N VAL A 15 -10.21 -16.95 6.09
CA VAL A 15 -10.22 -15.92 5.04
C VAL A 15 -9.55 -14.65 5.53
N GLN A 16 -9.88 -14.18 6.74
CA GLN A 16 -9.28 -12.99 7.31
C GLN A 16 -7.76 -13.12 7.44
N LEU A 17 -7.28 -14.23 8.00
CA LEU A 17 -5.85 -14.48 8.19
C LEU A 17 -5.13 -14.45 6.85
N HIS A 18 -5.59 -15.24 5.89
CA HIS A 18 -4.97 -15.34 4.58
C HIS A 18 -5.00 -14.02 3.81
N ALA A 19 -6.11 -13.29 3.86
CA ALA A 19 -6.23 -12.00 3.21
C ALA A 19 -5.27 -10.97 3.84
N THR A 20 -5.18 -10.93 5.18
CA THR A 20 -4.27 -10.03 5.91
C THR A 20 -2.80 -10.29 5.59
N ILE A 21 -2.39 -11.53 5.31
CA ILE A 21 -1.02 -11.85 4.90
C ILE A 21 -0.78 -11.79 3.39
N GLY A 22 -1.78 -11.35 2.60
CA GLY A 22 -1.63 -11.12 1.16
C GLY A 22 -1.81 -12.36 0.27
N THR A 23 -2.47 -13.42 0.77
CA THR A 23 -2.78 -14.59 -0.06
C THR A 23 -3.75 -14.19 -1.19
N PRO A 24 -3.53 -14.60 -2.45
CA PRO A 24 -4.47 -14.35 -3.55
C PRO A 24 -5.85 -14.93 -3.26
N GLN A 25 -6.92 -14.19 -3.59
CA GLN A 25 -8.31 -14.59 -3.28
C GLN A 25 -8.69 -15.94 -3.91
N GLU A 26 -8.14 -16.23 -5.07
CA GLU A 26 -8.31 -17.50 -5.79
C GLU A 26 -7.76 -18.68 -5.00
N ASP A 27 -6.64 -18.49 -4.30
CA ASP A 27 -6.06 -19.52 -3.46
C ASP A 27 -6.78 -19.62 -2.10
N ILE A 28 -7.25 -18.51 -1.55
CA ILE A 28 -8.13 -18.53 -0.36
C ILE A 28 -9.40 -19.34 -0.65
N ALA A 29 -10.01 -19.13 -1.81
CA ALA A 29 -11.21 -19.85 -2.22
C ALA A 29 -10.95 -21.37 -2.31
N LYS A 30 -9.80 -21.78 -2.87
CA LYS A 30 -9.36 -23.18 -2.89
C LYS A 30 -9.15 -23.75 -1.49
N VAL A 31 -8.53 -22.99 -0.59
CA VAL A 31 -8.27 -23.40 0.81
C VAL A 31 -9.55 -23.75 1.54
N ILE A 32 -10.62 -22.98 1.35
CA ILE A 32 -11.92 -23.22 2.01
C ILE A 32 -12.92 -23.99 1.13
N GLY A 33 -12.49 -24.44 -0.06
CA GLY A 33 -13.27 -25.33 -0.94
C GLY A 33 -14.46 -24.68 -1.64
N ILE A 34 -14.38 -23.39 -1.98
CA ILE A 34 -15.47 -22.65 -2.64
C ILE A 34 -15.03 -21.98 -3.94
N ASP A 35 -16.00 -21.56 -4.75
CA ASP A 35 -15.75 -20.74 -5.93
C ASP A 35 -15.27 -19.32 -5.54
N PRO A 36 -14.30 -18.71 -6.25
CA PRO A 36 -13.83 -17.36 -5.97
C PRO A 36 -14.94 -16.29 -5.97
N LYS A 37 -16.00 -16.46 -6.77
CA LYS A 37 -17.17 -15.58 -6.75
C LYS A 37 -17.93 -15.70 -5.43
N THR A 38 -18.07 -16.90 -4.90
CA THR A 38 -18.67 -17.16 -3.59
C THR A 38 -17.83 -16.54 -2.48
N LEU A 39 -16.50 -16.65 -2.56
CA LEU A 39 -15.60 -15.98 -1.60
C LEU A 39 -15.88 -14.47 -1.53
N ARG A 40 -15.89 -13.80 -2.69
CA ARG A 40 -16.12 -12.34 -2.75
C ARG A 40 -17.51 -11.93 -2.30
N LEU A 41 -18.51 -12.80 -2.46
CA LEU A 41 -19.88 -12.54 -2.05
C LEU A 41 -20.05 -12.65 -0.53
N HIS A 42 -19.43 -13.65 0.11
CA HIS A 42 -19.72 -14.00 1.51
C HIS A 42 -18.69 -13.46 2.52
N TYR A 43 -17.49 -13.10 2.07
CA TYR A 43 -16.37 -12.66 2.92
C TYR A 43 -15.85 -11.27 2.55
N ARG A 44 -16.75 -10.38 2.08
CA ARG A 44 -16.36 -9.06 1.58
C ARG A 44 -15.66 -8.22 2.66
N ASP A 45 -16.16 -8.27 3.89
CA ASP A 45 -15.60 -7.52 5.02
C ASP A 45 -14.16 -7.96 5.34
N GLU A 46 -13.89 -9.27 5.38
CA GLU A 46 -12.56 -9.79 5.65
C GLU A 46 -11.55 -9.37 4.57
N LEU A 47 -12.00 -9.41 3.30
CA LEU A 47 -11.18 -9.04 2.14
C LEU A 47 -10.92 -7.53 2.09
N ASP A 48 -11.92 -6.70 2.35
CA ASP A 48 -11.81 -5.24 2.29
C ASP A 48 -10.99 -4.69 3.47
N LEU A 49 -11.10 -5.29 4.66
CA LEU A 49 -10.35 -4.87 5.85
C LEU A 49 -8.93 -5.44 5.91
N ALA A 50 -8.58 -6.39 5.05
CA ALA A 50 -7.31 -7.10 5.08
C ALA A 50 -6.10 -6.16 5.08
N SER A 51 -6.06 -5.21 4.14
CA SER A 51 -4.96 -4.25 4.00
C SER A 51 -4.82 -3.33 5.22
N ALA A 52 -5.95 -2.87 5.79
CA ALA A 52 -5.93 -2.04 6.99
C ALA A 52 -5.37 -2.82 8.20
N LYS A 53 -5.79 -4.09 8.36
CA LYS A 53 -5.27 -4.98 9.41
C LYS A 53 -3.79 -5.29 9.23
N ALA A 54 -3.36 -5.57 8.00
CA ALA A 54 -1.94 -5.80 7.67
C ALA A 54 -1.08 -4.59 8.03
N ASN A 55 -1.53 -3.40 7.60
CA ASN A 55 -0.86 -2.14 7.92
C ASN A 55 -0.81 -1.85 9.42
N ALA A 56 -1.85 -2.21 10.17
CA ALA A 56 -1.86 -2.06 11.62
C ALA A 56 -0.83 -2.97 12.31
N VAL A 57 -0.68 -4.22 11.86
CA VAL A 57 0.32 -5.17 12.40
C VAL A 57 1.73 -4.68 12.11
N VAL A 58 2.06 -4.41 10.85
CA VAL A 58 3.42 -3.98 10.46
C VAL A 58 3.74 -2.59 11.02
N GLY A 59 2.78 -1.66 10.94
CA GLY A 59 2.91 -0.32 11.50
C GLY A 59 3.08 -0.32 13.02
N GLY A 60 2.35 -1.20 13.74
CA GLY A 60 2.49 -1.39 15.17
C GLY A 60 3.86 -1.93 15.57
N ALA A 61 4.38 -2.91 14.81
CA ALA A 61 5.74 -3.42 15.01
C ALA A 61 6.78 -2.30 14.82
N LEU A 62 6.65 -1.49 13.77
CA LEU A 62 7.55 -0.38 13.53
C LEU A 62 7.45 0.70 14.60
N PHE A 63 6.23 1.01 15.07
CA PHE A 63 5.99 1.95 16.17
C PHE A 63 6.66 1.49 17.47
N ASN A 64 6.52 0.21 17.83
CA ASN A 64 7.16 -0.35 19.01
C ASN A 64 8.69 -0.32 18.89
N LYS A 65 9.22 -0.62 17.70
CA LYS A 65 10.65 -0.58 17.40
C LYS A 65 11.21 0.86 17.48
N ALA A 66 10.46 1.85 17.00
CA ALA A 66 10.80 3.27 17.17
C ALA A 66 10.79 3.67 18.66
N LYS A 67 9.79 3.25 19.43
CA LYS A 67 9.74 3.47 20.89
C LYS A 67 10.91 2.83 21.65
N ALA A 68 11.45 1.73 21.13
CA ALA A 68 12.62 1.05 21.69
C ALA A 68 13.97 1.69 21.26
N GLY A 69 13.95 2.81 20.53
CA GLY A 69 15.15 3.56 20.17
C GLY A 69 15.77 3.20 18.81
N ASP A 70 15.09 2.41 17.97
CA ASP A 70 15.59 2.17 16.62
C ASP A 70 15.49 3.45 15.77
N THR A 71 16.65 4.00 15.42
CA THR A 71 16.77 5.25 14.69
C THR A 71 16.13 5.19 13.30
N THR A 72 16.19 4.05 12.61
CA THR A 72 15.62 3.90 11.27
C THR A 72 14.09 3.96 11.33
N ALA A 73 13.48 3.25 12.27
CA ALA A 73 12.04 3.26 12.50
C ALA A 73 11.54 4.66 12.93
N MET A 74 12.30 5.35 13.79
CA MET A 74 12.02 6.74 14.18
C MET A 74 12.07 7.68 12.97
N ILE A 75 13.14 7.64 12.17
CA ILE A 75 13.28 8.48 10.95
C ILE A 75 12.14 8.20 9.99
N PHE A 76 11.82 6.92 9.74
CA PHE A 76 10.71 6.54 8.87
C PHE A 76 9.39 7.14 9.38
N TRP A 77 9.10 7.03 10.68
CA TRP A 77 7.88 7.60 11.26
C TRP A 77 7.81 9.11 11.07
N MET A 78 8.90 9.82 11.37
CA MET A 78 8.94 11.27 11.24
C MET A 78 8.69 11.72 9.80
N LYS A 79 9.30 11.03 8.83
CA LYS A 79 9.16 11.34 7.41
C LYS A 79 7.78 10.98 6.83
N THR A 80 7.26 9.80 7.16
CA THR A 80 6.08 9.24 6.49
C THR A 80 4.76 9.49 7.22
N ARG A 81 4.80 9.75 8.54
CA ARG A 81 3.61 9.93 9.38
C ARG A 81 3.59 11.26 10.13
N ALA A 82 4.73 11.74 10.65
CA ALA A 82 4.78 13.02 11.38
C ALA A 82 4.94 14.25 10.47
N GLY A 83 4.97 14.06 9.15
CA GLY A 83 4.99 15.16 8.17
C GLY A 83 6.34 15.86 8.01
N TRP A 84 7.43 15.30 8.55
CA TRP A 84 8.76 15.83 8.27
C TRP A 84 9.12 15.58 6.82
N LYS A 85 9.60 16.62 6.15
CA LYS A 85 10.05 16.55 4.75
C LYS A 85 11.37 17.27 4.64
N GLU A 86 12.25 16.72 3.81
CA GLU A 86 13.44 17.45 3.39
C GLU A 86 13.00 18.63 2.53
N THR A 87 13.48 19.83 2.85
CA THR A 87 13.28 21.02 2.01
C THR A 87 14.53 21.24 1.19
N HIS A 88 14.41 21.07 -0.12
CA HIS A 88 15.47 21.42 -1.06
C HIS A 88 15.21 22.82 -1.64
N GLY A 89 16.07 23.79 -1.31
CA GLY A 89 16.16 25.04 -2.05
C GLY A 89 17.08 24.82 -3.24
N VAL A 90 16.51 24.66 -4.44
CA VAL A 90 17.30 24.54 -5.67
C VAL A 90 17.34 25.92 -6.32
N GLU A 91 18.50 26.55 -6.30
CA GLU A 91 18.75 27.77 -7.07
C GLU A 91 19.28 27.40 -8.45
N HIS A 92 18.57 27.81 -9.49
CA HIS A 92 19.01 27.64 -10.86
C HIS A 92 19.67 28.94 -11.35
N THR A 93 20.91 28.85 -11.79
CA THR A 93 21.63 29.95 -12.45
C THR A 93 22.12 29.51 -13.82
N GLY A 94 22.32 30.48 -14.71
CA GLY A 94 22.94 30.28 -16.00
C GLY A 94 24.45 30.11 -15.89
N LYS A 95 25.12 30.04 -17.04
CA LYS A 95 26.57 29.91 -17.12
C LYS A 95 27.26 30.99 -16.26
N ASP A 96 28.24 30.58 -15.47
CA ASP A 96 29.04 31.44 -14.58
C ASP A 96 28.19 32.27 -13.58
N GLY A 97 27.04 31.73 -13.14
CA GLY A 97 26.13 32.42 -12.22
C GLY A 97 25.25 33.47 -12.89
N GLY A 98 25.30 33.56 -14.23
CA GLY A 98 24.52 34.50 -15.02
C GLY A 98 23.05 34.11 -15.18
N GLN A 99 22.36 34.82 -16.07
CA GLN A 99 20.95 34.56 -16.37
C GLN A 99 20.76 33.21 -17.09
N ILE A 100 19.69 32.49 -16.75
CA ILE A 100 19.27 31.30 -17.53
C ILE A 100 18.78 31.78 -18.90
N VAL A 101 19.42 31.26 -19.96
CA VAL A 101 19.06 31.55 -21.35
C VAL A 101 18.35 30.34 -21.95
N PHE A 102 17.13 30.54 -22.45
CA PHE A 102 16.39 29.52 -23.19
C PHE A 102 16.53 29.76 -24.69
N ASN A 103 16.99 28.75 -25.43
CA ASN A 103 16.99 28.75 -26.90
C ASN A 103 15.81 27.90 -27.38
N THR A 104 14.78 28.55 -27.92
CA THR A 104 13.63 27.84 -28.50
C THR A 104 13.87 27.63 -29.99
N VAL A 105 13.83 26.38 -30.45
CA VAL A 105 13.82 26.03 -31.88
C VAL A 105 12.38 25.75 -32.28
N TYR A 106 11.87 26.46 -33.27
CA TYR A 106 10.55 26.19 -33.86
C TYR A 106 10.70 25.21 -35.02
N GLU A 107 10.07 24.04 -34.91
CA GLU A 107 9.84 23.15 -36.04
C GLU A 107 8.42 23.37 -36.57
N PRO A 108 8.24 23.81 -37.83
CA PRO A 108 6.92 23.91 -38.42
C PRO A 108 6.28 22.52 -38.58
N LYS A 109 4.96 22.42 -38.31
CA LYS A 109 4.21 21.20 -38.58
C LYS A 109 4.23 20.86 -40.08
N PRO A 110 4.45 19.59 -40.48
CA PRO A 110 4.38 19.19 -41.87
C PRO A 110 2.96 19.40 -42.42
N LYS A 111 2.87 19.80 -43.70
CA LYS A 111 1.61 19.96 -44.44
C LYS A 111 0.94 18.61 -44.71
#